data_AF-A0AAE8ZWK5-F1
#
_entry.id   AF-A0AAE8ZWK5-F1
#
_cell.length_a   1.000
_cell.length_b   1.000
_cell.length_c   1.000
_cell.angle_alpha   90.00
_cell.angle_beta   90.00
_cell.angle_gamma   90.00
#
_symmetry.space_group_name_H-M   'P 1'
#
loop_
_entity.id
_entity.type
_entity.pdbx_description
1 polymer ?
#
loop_
_entity_poly.entity_id
_entity_poly.type
_entity_poly.pdbx_seq_one_letter_code
_entity_poly.pdbx_strand_id
1 'polypeptide(L)'
;MSLLVYLCYIGPVNLFFTDIGSTFLNTRIQQIFGFGLFMQGPMTQMIITVNRFLVIMFSPTTVPKYNIHITVATLSLVWLAGIWWSTLPGFKEECFAPFVFPHVGFFLTECNQKIVVWVACIIVSLAVFNNSMNIVLAIKLAISVRKMRGFSSEVARIRRRQTTRFFIQSCIQDWFTALVCATNIISVDHICPTNACSILTTFAVDSMNYTGDGFVMFVFNFKRRANKTSGTIVVSSVVNN
;
A
#
# COMPACT_ATOMS: atom_id res chain seq x y z
N MET A 1 2.88 -5.96 -10.04
CA MET A 1 4.27 -5.69 -10.44
C MET A 1 5.25 -6.12 -9.37
N SER A 2 5.18 -5.61 -8.12
CA SER A 2 6.10 -6.00 -7.03
C SER A 2 6.16 -7.52 -6.78
N LEU A 3 5.00 -8.20 -6.76
CA LEU A 3 4.95 -9.65 -6.54
C LEU A 3 5.56 -10.47 -7.70
N LEU A 4 5.48 -9.96 -8.94
CA LEU A 4 6.14 -10.58 -10.09
C LEU A 4 7.67 -10.45 -9.99
N VAL A 5 8.16 -9.28 -9.57
CA VAL A 5 9.61 -9.06 -9.34
C VAL A 5 10.11 -9.97 -8.22
N TYR A 6 9.32 -10.16 -7.15
CA TYR A 6 9.61 -11.14 -6.10
C TYR A 6 9.65 -12.58 -6.60
N LEU A 7 8.64 -13.03 -7.34
CA LEU A 7 8.54 -14.42 -7.76
C LEU A 7 9.52 -14.77 -8.89
N CYS A 8 9.78 -13.85 -9.81
CA CYS A 8 10.55 -14.13 -11.02
C CYS A 8 12.02 -13.75 -10.93
N TYR A 9 12.40 -12.84 -10.01
CA TYR A 9 13.79 -12.39 -9.89
C TYR A 9 14.33 -12.52 -8.47
N ILE A 10 13.80 -11.76 -7.50
CA ILE A 10 14.37 -11.67 -6.15
C ILE A 10 14.30 -13.02 -5.43
N GLY A 11 13.19 -13.75 -5.55
CA GLY A 11 12.99 -15.07 -4.97
C GLY A 11 13.96 -16.11 -5.52
N PRO A 12 14.05 -16.31 -6.85
CA PRO A 12 15.05 -17.18 -7.46
C PRO A 12 16.50 -16.81 -7.10
N VAL A 13 16.84 -15.51 -7.14
CA VAL A 13 18.18 -15.01 -6.77
C VAL A 13 18.51 -15.42 -5.33
N ASN A 14 17.60 -15.21 -4.37
CA ASN A 14 17.79 -15.61 -2.97
C ASN A 14 17.74 -17.12 -2.73
N LEU A 15 16.92 -17.86 -3.48
CA LEU A 15 16.79 -19.32 -3.36
C LEU A 15 18.06 -20.05 -3.84
N PHE A 16 18.58 -19.62 -4.99
CA PHE A 16 19.80 -20.19 -5.56
C PHE A 16 21.07 -19.53 -5.04
N PHE A 17 20.92 -18.49 -4.21
CA PHE A 17 22.01 -17.75 -3.60
C PHE A 17 23.03 -17.28 -4.64
N THR A 18 22.52 -16.84 -5.80
CA THR A 18 23.33 -16.49 -6.98
C THR A 18 22.68 -15.35 -7.76
N ASP A 19 23.51 -14.46 -8.29
CA ASP A 19 23.06 -13.32 -9.09
C ASP A 19 22.64 -13.79 -10.49
N ILE A 20 21.42 -13.43 -10.89
CA ILE A 20 20.93 -13.72 -12.24
C ILE A 20 21.18 -12.48 -13.12
N GLY A 21 22.14 -12.60 -14.03
CA GLY A 21 22.50 -11.55 -15.00
C GLY A 21 23.73 -10.73 -14.59
N SER A 22 23.86 -9.52 -15.15
CA SER A 22 24.98 -8.62 -14.84
C SER A 22 24.74 -7.87 -13.52
N THR A 23 25.82 -7.44 -12.85
CA THR A 23 25.76 -6.59 -11.66
C THR A 23 24.97 -5.30 -11.90
N PHE A 24 25.05 -4.75 -13.12
CA PHE A 24 24.25 -3.60 -13.53
C PHE A 24 22.74 -3.92 -13.53
N LEU A 25 22.33 -5.07 -14.07
CA LEU A 25 20.94 -5.50 -14.08
C LEU A 25 20.42 -5.73 -12.66
N ASN A 26 21.20 -6.39 -11.82
CA ASN A 26 20.90 -6.65 -10.41
C ASN A 26 20.67 -5.33 -9.65
N THR A 27 21.62 -4.40 -9.75
CA THR A 27 21.55 -3.07 -9.12
C THR A 27 20.31 -2.28 -9.58
N ARG A 28 19.99 -2.31 -10.87
CA ARG A 28 18.81 -1.61 -11.41
C ARG A 28 17.50 -2.24 -10.97
N ILE A 29 17.41 -3.57 -10.91
CA ILE A 29 16.20 -4.24 -10.41
C ILE A 29 16.00 -3.92 -8.93
N GLN A 30 17.05 -3.91 -8.13
CA GLN A 30 16.96 -3.55 -6.72
C GLN A 30 16.57 -2.08 -6.53
N GLN A 31 17.05 -1.18 -7.38
CA GLN A 31 16.64 0.22 -7.37
C GLN A 31 15.14 0.40 -7.70
N ILE A 32 14.68 -0.23 -8.79
CA ILE A 32 13.26 -0.19 -9.19
C ILE A 32 12.38 -0.74 -8.08
N PHE A 33 12.82 -1.83 -7.45
CA PHE A 33 12.08 -2.48 -6.40
C PHE A 33 12.08 -1.68 -5.09
N GLY A 34 13.27 -1.42 -4.54
CA GLY A 34 13.46 -0.84 -3.21
C GLY A 34 13.09 0.64 -3.11
N PHE A 35 13.13 1.38 -4.21
CA PHE A 35 12.73 2.79 -4.22
C PHE A 35 11.39 3.01 -4.91
N GLY A 36 11.22 2.53 -6.14
CA GLY A 36 10.01 2.81 -6.90
C GLY A 36 8.79 2.05 -6.42
N LEU A 37 8.84 0.73 -6.56
CA LEU A 37 7.71 -0.14 -6.28
C LEU A 37 7.35 -0.17 -4.79
N PHE A 38 8.33 0.01 -3.91
CA PHE A 38 8.11 0.10 -2.47
C PHE A 38 7.33 1.37 -2.09
N MET A 39 7.66 2.52 -2.69
CA MET A 39 6.95 3.79 -2.50
C MET A 39 5.56 3.81 -3.14
N GLN A 40 5.34 3.00 -4.18
CA GLN A 40 4.11 2.98 -4.95
C GLN A 40 2.86 2.69 -4.10
N GLY A 41 2.97 1.80 -3.11
CA GLY A 41 1.87 1.44 -2.22
C GLY A 41 1.34 2.64 -1.41
N PRO A 42 2.18 3.23 -0.53
CA PRO A 42 1.81 4.42 0.25
C PRO A 42 1.35 5.61 -0.59
N MET A 43 1.99 5.87 -1.74
CA MET A 43 1.58 6.96 -2.65
C MET A 43 0.20 6.72 -3.28
N THR A 44 -0.11 5.47 -3.66
CA THR A 44 -1.42 5.11 -4.21
C THR A 44 -2.51 5.25 -3.14
N GLN A 45 -2.24 4.79 -1.91
CA GLN A 45 -3.14 4.95 -0.77
C GLN A 45 -3.41 6.42 -0.46
N MET A 46 -2.41 7.29 -0.61
CA MET A 46 -2.58 8.74 -0.46
C MET A 46 -3.57 9.31 -1.48
N ILE A 47 -3.42 9.01 -2.76
CA ILE A 47 -4.38 9.49 -3.77
C ILE A 47 -5.79 8.99 -3.48
N ILE A 48 -5.94 7.71 -3.14
CA ILE A 48 -7.24 7.12 -2.84
C ILE A 48 -7.87 7.85 -1.64
N THR A 49 -7.08 8.13 -0.60
CA THR A 49 -7.51 8.86 0.59
C THR A 49 -7.90 10.31 0.27
N VAL A 50 -7.11 11.01 -0.54
CA VAL A 50 -7.38 12.39 -1.00
C VAL A 50 -8.65 12.44 -1.86
N ASN A 51 -8.77 11.55 -2.86
CA ASN A 51 -9.96 11.48 -3.71
C ASN A 51 -11.23 11.27 -2.86
N ARG A 52 -11.14 10.34 -1.90
CA ARG A 52 -12.22 10.09 -0.96
C ARG A 52 -12.52 11.30 -0.07
N PHE A 53 -11.48 11.98 0.41
CA PHE A 53 -11.61 13.23 1.15
C PHE A 53 -12.38 14.26 0.35
N LEU A 54 -11.98 14.52 -0.91
CA LEU A 54 -12.64 15.48 -1.78
C LEU A 54 -14.13 15.14 -2.01
N VAL A 55 -14.44 13.88 -2.32
CA VAL A 55 -15.82 13.43 -2.57
C VAL A 55 -16.71 13.60 -1.33
N ILE A 56 -16.23 13.23 -0.14
CA ILE A 56 -17.02 13.31 1.09
C ILE A 56 -17.08 14.76 1.61
N MET A 57 -16.02 15.54 1.39
CA MET A 57 -15.95 16.91 1.88
C MET A 57 -16.79 17.87 1.04
N PHE A 58 -16.67 17.80 -0.28
CA PHE A 58 -17.19 18.82 -1.20
C PHE A 58 -18.40 18.34 -2.02
N SER A 59 -18.64 17.04 -2.16
CA SER A 59 -19.75 16.50 -2.98
C SER A 59 -20.71 15.62 -2.18
N PRO A 60 -21.44 16.17 -1.18
CA PRO A 60 -22.35 15.39 -0.35
C PRO A 60 -23.58 14.85 -1.12
N THR A 61 -23.97 15.46 -2.25
CA THR A 61 -25.26 15.20 -2.93
C THR A 61 -25.16 14.54 -4.31
N THR A 62 -24.07 14.71 -5.07
CA THR A 62 -23.86 14.01 -6.36
C THR A 62 -22.37 13.79 -6.61
N VAL A 63 -21.96 12.57 -6.97
CA VAL A 63 -20.59 12.30 -7.43
C VAL A 63 -20.55 12.69 -8.91
N PRO A 64 -19.77 13.71 -9.32
CA PRO A 64 -19.69 14.09 -10.72
C PRO A 64 -19.09 12.93 -11.54
N LYS A 65 -19.70 12.60 -12.69
CA LYS A 65 -19.23 11.52 -13.58
C LYS A 65 -17.75 11.69 -14.00
N TYR A 66 -17.25 12.92 -13.99
CA TYR A 66 -15.85 13.27 -14.29
C TYR A 66 -14.83 12.80 -13.23
N ASN A 67 -15.28 12.41 -12.02
CA ASN A 67 -14.39 11.99 -10.94
C ASN A 67 -13.54 10.76 -11.29
N ILE A 68 -14.06 9.86 -12.14
CA ILE A 68 -13.32 8.68 -12.59
C ILE A 68 -12.12 9.08 -13.45
N HIS A 69 -12.29 10.02 -14.38
CA HIS A 69 -11.21 10.48 -15.26
C HIS A 69 -10.12 11.20 -14.48
N ILE A 70 -10.49 12.05 -13.52
CA ILE A 70 -9.52 12.69 -12.60
C ILE A 70 -8.77 11.62 -11.80
N THR A 71 -9.49 10.66 -11.21
CA THR A 71 -8.85 9.61 -10.40
C THR A 71 -7.85 8.79 -11.22
N VAL A 72 -8.21 8.41 -12.45
CA VAL A 72 -7.33 7.69 -13.36
C VAL A 72 -6.10 8.54 -13.72
N ALA A 73 -6.29 9.82 -14.07
CA ALA A 73 -5.18 10.71 -14.39
C ALA A 73 -4.21 10.88 -13.21
N THR A 74 -4.73 11.09 -12.00
CA THR A 74 -3.91 11.22 -10.79
C THR A 74 -3.17 9.92 -10.46
N LEU A 75 -3.81 8.77 -10.63
CA LEU A 75 -3.15 7.46 -10.48
C LEU A 75 -2.03 7.29 -11.50
N SER A 76 -2.26 7.63 -12.78
CA SER A 76 -1.24 7.59 -13.81
C SER A 76 -0.05 8.49 -13.47
N LEU A 77 -0.27 9.70 -12.96
CA LEU A 77 0.80 10.58 -12.51
C LEU A 77 1.62 10.00 -11.37
N VAL A 78 1.00 9.32 -10.40
CA VAL A 78 1.75 8.66 -9.33
C VAL A 78 2.55 7.47 -9.81
N TRP A 79 2.04 6.70 -10.77
CA TRP A 79 2.84 5.68 -11.44
C TRP A 79 4.05 6.27 -12.18
N LEU A 80 3.88 7.40 -12.86
CA LEU A 80 5.00 8.11 -13.50
C LEU A 80 6.01 8.63 -12.45
N ALA A 81 5.55 9.14 -11.32
CA ALA A 81 6.41 9.54 -10.21
C ALA A 81 7.16 8.34 -9.58
N GLY A 82 6.51 7.18 -9.47
CA GLY A 82 7.14 5.94 -9.03
C GLY A 82 8.21 5.45 -10.00
N ILE A 83 7.95 5.53 -11.31
CA ILE A 83 8.95 5.25 -12.36
C ILE A 83 10.10 6.26 -12.27
N TRP A 84 9.81 7.54 -12.10
CA TRP A 84 10.83 8.57 -11.91
C TRP A 84 11.73 8.25 -10.72
N TRP A 85 11.14 7.93 -9.56
CA TRP A 85 11.89 7.56 -8.36
C TRP A 85 12.70 6.26 -8.53
N SER A 86 12.26 5.37 -9.42
CA SER A 86 12.94 4.12 -9.77
C SER A 86 14.20 4.30 -10.62
N THR A 87 14.24 5.31 -11.49
CA THR A 87 15.23 5.37 -12.60
C THR A 87 15.99 6.68 -12.72
N LEU A 88 15.42 7.79 -12.23
CA LEU A 88 15.85 9.15 -12.58
C LEU A 88 16.42 10.02 -11.45
N PRO A 89 16.37 9.69 -10.14
CA PRO A 89 17.15 10.51 -9.23
C PRO A 89 18.62 10.26 -9.57
N GLY A 90 19.30 11.32 -10.02
CA GLY A 90 20.69 11.32 -10.51
C GLY A 90 21.73 11.03 -9.43
N PHE A 91 21.42 10.13 -8.51
CA PHE A 91 22.35 9.59 -7.54
C PHE A 91 23.49 8.88 -8.27
N LYS A 92 24.69 9.02 -7.72
CA LYS A 92 25.88 8.32 -8.21
C LYS A 92 25.65 6.81 -8.11
N GLU A 93 26.27 6.05 -9.01
CA GLU A 93 26.10 4.59 -9.06
C GLU A 93 26.48 3.90 -7.74
N GLU A 94 27.42 4.48 -7.00
CA GLU A 94 27.88 4.07 -5.66
C GLU A 94 26.78 4.12 -4.57
N CYS A 95 25.67 4.81 -4.83
CA CYS A 95 24.54 4.91 -3.92
C CYS A 95 23.56 3.73 -4.05
N PHE A 96 23.66 2.99 -5.16
CA PHE A 96 22.81 1.84 -5.42
C PHE A 96 23.52 0.57 -4.97
N ALA A 97 22.90 -0.16 -4.05
CA ALA A 97 23.38 -1.49 -3.66
C ALA A 97 22.82 -2.53 -4.63
N PRO A 98 23.62 -3.52 -5.08
CA PRO A 98 23.14 -4.77 -5.68
C PRO A 98 22.77 -5.81 -4.60
N PHE A 99 22.02 -6.85 -4.98
CA PHE A 99 21.88 -8.03 -4.14
C PHE A 99 23.23 -8.74 -4.16
N VAL A 100 24.01 -8.67 -3.08
CA VAL A 100 25.35 -9.28 -3.05
C VAL A 100 25.47 -10.33 -1.97
N PHE A 101 25.71 -11.56 -2.40
CA PHE A 101 25.90 -12.70 -1.51
C PHE A 101 27.29 -12.68 -0.85
N PRO A 102 27.48 -13.34 0.30
CA PRO A 102 28.73 -13.35 1.06
C PRO A 102 29.98 -13.75 0.26
N HIS A 103 29.82 -14.54 -0.81
CA HIS A 103 30.91 -14.98 -1.66
C HIS A 103 31.35 -13.93 -2.71
N VAL A 104 30.65 -12.79 -2.82
CA VAL A 104 30.89 -11.76 -3.84
C VAL A 104 31.19 -10.36 -3.24
N GLY A 105 31.20 -10.23 -1.91
CA GLY A 105 31.62 -9.00 -1.21
C GLY A 105 30.53 -7.92 -1.18
N PHE A 106 30.01 -7.62 0.01
CA PHE A 106 28.97 -6.61 0.22
C PHE A 106 29.57 -5.22 0.41
N PHE A 107 29.04 -4.22 -0.31
CA PHE A 107 29.45 -2.82 -0.17
C PHE A 107 28.27 -1.97 0.29
N LEU A 108 28.16 -1.76 1.60
CA LEU A 108 27.26 -0.75 2.16
C LEU A 108 27.97 0.60 2.11
N THR A 109 27.48 1.53 1.30
CA THR A 109 28.03 2.89 1.24
C THR A 109 27.22 3.83 2.13
N GLU A 110 27.85 4.88 2.64
CA GLU A 110 27.14 5.93 3.40
C GLU A 110 26.01 6.57 2.57
N CYS A 111 26.17 6.64 1.24
CA CYS A 111 25.14 7.16 0.36
C CYS A 111 23.90 6.25 0.36
N ASN A 112 24.10 4.93 0.29
CA ASN A 112 23.00 3.97 0.32
C ASN A 112 22.18 4.09 1.63
N GLN A 113 22.86 4.12 2.78
CA GLN A 113 22.20 4.29 4.08
C GLN A 113 21.39 5.59 4.16
N LYS A 114 21.95 6.71 3.67
CA LYS A 114 21.20 7.97 3.63
C LYS A 114 19.94 7.83 2.80
N ILE A 115 19.99 7.24 1.60
CA ILE A 115 18.79 7.08 0.77
C ILE A 115 17.74 6.20 1.46
N VAL A 116 18.14 5.11 2.10
CA VAL A 116 17.22 4.24 2.86
C VAL A 116 16.51 5.01 3.97
N VAL A 117 17.24 5.82 4.75
CA VAL A 117 16.65 6.67 5.80
C VAL A 117 15.70 7.72 5.21
N TRP A 118 16.07 8.36 4.10
CA TRP A 118 15.20 9.33 3.42
C TRP A 118 13.88 8.69 2.96
N VAL A 119 13.94 7.50 2.36
CA VAL A 119 12.76 6.74 1.94
C VAL A 119 11.89 6.38 3.15
N ALA A 120 12.48 5.91 4.25
CA ALA A 120 11.75 5.62 5.47
C ALA A 120 11.05 6.87 6.04
N CYS A 121 11.72 8.02 6.06
CA CYS A 121 11.12 9.29 6.48
C CYS A 121 9.92 9.69 5.60
N ILE A 122 10.01 9.51 4.28
CA ILE A 122 8.89 9.81 3.38
C ILE A 122 7.72 8.85 3.64
N ILE A 123 7.97 7.54 3.81
CA ILE A 123 6.92 6.55 4.09
C ILE A 123 6.19 6.88 5.39
N VAL A 124 6.93 7.17 6.46
CA VAL A 124 6.32 7.56 7.75
C VAL A 124 5.51 8.85 7.61
N SER A 125 6.02 9.83 6.84
CA SER A 125 5.30 11.08 6.58
C SER A 125 3.99 10.84 5.81
N LEU A 126 4.02 9.98 4.80
CA LEU A 126 2.83 9.57 4.04
C LEU A 126 1.82 8.84 4.93
N ALA A 127 2.28 7.94 5.81
CA ALA A 127 1.43 7.22 6.75
C ALA A 127 0.72 8.19 7.73
N VAL A 128 1.46 9.17 8.29
CA VAL A 128 0.88 10.20 9.17
C VAL A 128 -0.16 11.02 8.41
N PHE A 129 0.16 11.45 7.19
CA PHE A 129 -0.75 12.22 6.35
C PHE A 129 -2.04 11.44 6.02
N ASN A 130 -1.94 10.20 5.53
CA ASN A 130 -3.08 9.35 5.22
C ASN A 130 -3.99 9.13 6.42
N ASN A 131 -3.38 8.80 7.56
CA ASN A 131 -4.11 8.58 8.81
C ASN A 131 -4.83 9.85 9.26
N SER A 132 -4.18 11.02 9.18
CA SER A 132 -4.80 12.30 9.53
C SER A 132 -6.05 12.60 8.68
N MET A 133 -5.97 12.43 7.36
CA MET A 133 -7.10 12.65 6.46
C MET A 133 -8.23 11.67 6.72
N ASN A 134 -7.92 10.39 6.95
CA ASN A 134 -8.95 9.41 7.26
C ASN A 134 -9.64 9.67 8.61
N ILE A 135 -8.92 10.20 9.62
CA ILE A 135 -9.53 10.65 10.89
C ILE A 135 -10.51 11.80 10.63
N VAL A 136 -10.14 12.80 9.84
CA VAL A 136 -11.03 13.92 9.48
C VAL A 136 -12.30 13.41 8.79
N LEU A 137 -12.16 12.45 7.86
CA LEU A 137 -13.29 11.80 7.20
C LEU A 137 -14.21 11.07 8.19
N ALA A 138 -13.64 10.34 9.15
CA ALA A 138 -14.40 9.63 10.16
C ALA A 138 -15.19 10.60 11.06
N ILE A 139 -14.57 11.72 11.48
CA ILE A 139 -15.21 12.76 12.29
C ILE A 139 -16.35 13.43 11.52
N LYS A 140 -16.13 13.86 10.28
CA LYS A 140 -17.17 14.53 9.49
C LYS A 140 -18.39 13.63 9.27
N LEU A 141 -18.18 12.36 8.97
CA LEU A 141 -19.27 11.40 8.82
C LEU A 141 -20.02 11.18 10.14
N ALA A 142 -19.31 11.14 11.28
CA ALA A 142 -19.95 11.05 12.59
C ALA A 142 -20.84 12.27 12.90
N ILE A 143 -20.38 13.49 12.56
CA ILE A 143 -21.15 14.73 12.72
C ILE A 143 -22.36 14.77 11.77
N SER A 144 -22.17 14.43 10.50
CA SER A 144 -23.24 14.44 9.48
C SER A 144 -24.42 13.55 9.87
N VAL A 145 -24.16 12.38 10.47
CA VAL A 145 -25.22 11.47 10.92
C VAL A 145 -26.01 12.03 12.10
N ARG A 146 -25.33 12.69 13.06
CA ARG A 146 -26.03 13.36 14.17
C ARG A 146 -27.00 14.42 13.65
N LYS A 147 -26.64 15.11 12.57
CA LYS A 147 -27.47 16.13 11.91
C LYS A 147 -28.60 15.56 11.04
N MET A 148 -28.43 14.35 10.48
CA MET A 148 -29.40 13.69 9.58
C MET A 148 -30.33 12.68 10.26
N ARG A 149 -30.48 12.75 11.60
CA ARG A 149 -31.30 11.82 12.40
C ARG A 149 -32.79 11.70 12.00
N GLY A 150 -33.27 12.46 11.01
CA GLY A 150 -34.65 12.45 10.50
C GLY A 150 -34.88 11.82 9.11
N PHE A 151 -33.85 11.43 8.34
CA PHE A 151 -34.03 10.83 7.00
C PHE A 151 -33.24 9.51 6.85
N SER A 152 -33.81 8.54 6.11
CA SER A 152 -33.35 7.16 5.81
C SER A 152 -32.01 6.74 6.45
N SER A 153 -32.11 6.18 7.66
CA SER A 153 -30.98 5.84 8.53
C SER A 153 -30.04 4.77 7.98
N GLU A 154 -30.51 3.93 7.07
CA GLU A 154 -29.77 2.74 6.63
C GLU A 154 -28.64 3.07 5.65
N VAL A 155 -28.89 3.97 4.69
CA VAL A 155 -27.88 4.41 3.71
C VAL A 155 -26.72 5.13 4.40
N ALA A 156 -27.02 6.00 5.36
CA ALA A 156 -26.02 6.72 6.15
C ALA A 156 -25.20 5.75 7.03
N ARG A 157 -25.85 4.75 7.64
CA ARG A 157 -25.20 3.71 8.45
C ARG A 157 -24.27 2.82 7.62
N ILE A 158 -24.70 2.39 6.43
CA ILE A 158 -23.89 1.61 5.49
C ILE A 158 -22.64 2.41 5.07
N ARG A 159 -22.81 3.69 4.71
CA ARG A 159 -21.69 4.58 4.32
C ARG A 159 -20.68 4.77 5.46
N ARG A 160 -21.14 4.87 6.71
CA ARG A 160 -20.26 4.94 7.89
C ARG A 160 -19.51 3.63 8.10
N ARG A 161 -20.19 2.49 8.09
CA ARG A 161 -19.55 1.18 8.28
C ARG A 161 -18.49 0.92 7.23
N GLN A 162 -18.79 1.24 5.97
CA GLN A 162 -17.84 1.15 4.87
C GLN A 162 -16.67 2.13 5.08
N THR A 163 -16.92 3.32 5.63
CA THR A 163 -15.86 4.28 5.90
C THR A 163 -14.94 3.93 7.05
N THR A 164 -15.49 3.49 8.16
CA THR A 164 -14.69 2.96 9.28
C THR A 164 -13.88 1.74 8.87
N ARG A 165 -14.44 0.83 8.06
CA ARG A 165 -13.70 -0.33 7.53
C ARG A 165 -12.50 0.09 6.68
N PHE A 166 -12.70 0.99 5.72
CA PHE A 166 -11.62 1.50 4.89
C PHE A 166 -10.58 2.30 5.69
N PHE A 167 -10.99 3.02 6.73
CA PHE A 167 -10.04 3.69 7.64
C PHE A 167 -9.15 2.69 8.35
N ILE A 168 -9.74 1.68 9.01
CA ILE A 168 -8.97 0.65 9.73
C ILE A 168 -8.05 -0.08 8.77
N GLN A 169 -8.55 -0.42 7.57
CA GLN A 169 -7.75 -1.06 6.53
C GLN A 169 -6.53 -0.21 6.15
N SER A 170 -6.73 1.09 5.86
CA SER A 170 -5.62 2.01 5.53
C SER A 170 -4.63 2.12 6.68
N CYS A 171 -5.10 2.31 7.92
CA CYS A 171 -4.22 2.42 9.08
C CYS A 171 -3.33 1.18 9.22
N ILE A 172 -3.91 -0.01 9.13
CA ILE A 172 -3.14 -1.24 9.25
C ILE A 172 -2.09 -1.32 8.14
N GLN A 173 -2.46 -1.05 6.88
CA GLN A 173 -1.55 -1.13 5.74
C GLN A 173 -0.41 -0.08 5.80
N ASP A 174 -0.74 1.17 6.17
CA ASP A 174 0.22 2.29 6.30
C ASP A 174 1.25 1.98 7.41
N TRP A 175 0.80 1.54 8.60
CA TRP A 175 1.69 1.21 9.71
C TRP A 175 2.45 -0.09 9.50
N PHE A 176 1.87 -1.06 8.80
CA PHE A 176 2.56 -2.30 8.44
C PHE A 176 3.76 -2.04 7.52
N THR A 177 3.60 -1.16 6.53
CA THR A 177 4.70 -0.73 5.65
C THR A 177 5.79 0.02 6.42
N ALA A 178 5.42 0.88 7.38
CA ALA A 178 6.39 1.56 8.25
C ALA A 178 7.14 0.59 9.17
N LEU A 179 6.45 -0.43 9.72
CA LEU A 179 7.06 -1.47 10.54
C LEU A 179 8.06 -2.32 9.75
N VAL A 180 7.76 -2.63 8.49
CA VAL A 180 8.68 -3.32 7.58
C VAL A 180 9.95 -2.50 7.37
N CYS A 181 9.84 -1.19 7.13
CA CYS A 181 11.00 -0.29 7.05
C CYS A 181 11.86 -0.33 8.31
N ALA A 182 11.21 -0.19 9.48
CA ALA A 182 11.91 -0.21 10.76
C ALA A 182 12.59 -1.56 11.02
N THR A 183 11.91 -2.66 10.71
CA THR A 183 12.43 -4.02 10.89
C THR A 183 13.63 -4.26 9.98
N ASN A 184 13.60 -3.78 8.74
CA ASN A 184 14.72 -3.90 7.82
C ASN A 184 15.95 -3.12 8.31
N ILE A 185 15.77 -1.88 8.79
CA ILE A 185 16.86 -1.07 9.35
C ILE A 185 17.46 -1.76 10.60
N ILE A 186 16.61 -2.19 11.54
CA ILE A 186 17.07 -2.87 12.77
C ILE A 186 17.75 -4.20 12.43
N SER A 187 17.25 -4.93 11.44
CA SER A 187 17.81 -6.22 11.03
C SER A 187 19.23 -6.05 10.51
N VAL A 188 19.47 -5.03 9.68
CA VAL A 188 20.78 -4.69 9.11
C VAL A 188 21.74 -4.19 10.20
N ASP A 189 21.29 -3.30 11.10
CA ASP A 189 22.18 -2.60 12.02
C ASP A 189 22.49 -3.36 13.31
N HIS A 190 21.58 -4.24 13.77
CA HIS A 190 21.67 -4.80 15.13
C HIS A 190 21.46 -6.31 15.24
N ILE A 191 20.74 -6.96 14.31
CA ILE A 191 20.34 -8.37 14.47
C ILE A 191 21.22 -9.31 13.64
N CYS A 192 21.51 -8.96 12.39
CA CYS A 192 22.17 -9.87 11.46
C CYS A 192 23.68 -9.63 11.40
N PRO A 193 24.52 -10.56 11.92
CA PRO A 193 25.98 -10.43 11.87
C PRO A 193 26.57 -10.74 10.48
N THR A 194 25.78 -11.33 9.58
CA THR A 194 26.21 -11.69 8.23
C THR A 194 25.29 -11.08 7.17
N ASN A 195 25.86 -10.77 6.01
CA ASN A 195 25.11 -10.22 4.87
C ASN A 195 24.01 -11.17 4.39
N ALA A 196 24.26 -12.49 4.47
CA ALA A 196 23.26 -13.51 4.14
C ALA A 196 22.03 -13.43 5.06
N CYS A 197 22.27 -13.29 6.37
CA CYS A 197 21.18 -13.09 7.33
C CYS A 197 20.40 -11.84 6.97
N SER A 198 21.09 -10.71 6.74
CA SER A 198 20.43 -9.44 6.42
C SER A 198 19.55 -9.56 5.17
N ILE A 199 20.05 -10.13 4.07
CA ILE A 199 19.31 -10.25 2.81
C ILE A 199 18.12 -11.20 2.94
N LEU A 200 18.28 -12.34 3.61
CA LEU A 200 17.19 -13.30 3.79
C LEU A 200 16.11 -12.78 4.72
N THR A 201 16.49 -12.09 5.80
CA THR A 201 15.55 -11.49 6.75
C THR A 201 14.77 -10.35 6.10
N THR A 202 15.43 -9.42 5.40
CA THR A 202 14.73 -8.33 4.70
C THR A 202 13.81 -8.86 3.60
N PHE A 203 14.26 -9.86 2.84
CA PHE A 203 13.41 -10.55 1.86
C PHE A 203 12.15 -11.17 2.50
N ALA A 204 12.31 -11.87 3.62
CA ALA A 204 11.19 -12.49 4.32
C ALA A 204 10.20 -11.44 4.84
N VAL A 205 10.70 -10.38 5.47
CA VAL A 205 9.87 -9.29 6.01
C VAL A 205 9.14 -8.53 4.90
N ASP A 206 9.84 -8.20 3.81
CA ASP A 206 9.24 -7.49 2.69
C ASP A 206 8.20 -8.33 1.95
N SER A 207 8.45 -9.62 1.75
CA SER A 207 7.47 -10.52 1.13
C SER A 207 6.21 -10.66 2.00
N MET A 208 6.37 -10.74 3.33
CA MET A 208 5.26 -10.68 4.27
C MET A 208 4.48 -9.36 4.18
N ASN A 209 5.11 -8.24 3.82
CA ASN A 209 4.41 -6.96 3.63
C ASN A 209 3.29 -7.10 2.59
N TYR A 210 3.63 -7.60 1.40
CA TYR A 210 2.68 -7.74 0.29
C TYR A 210 1.61 -8.80 0.58
N THR A 211 1.98 -9.90 1.22
CA THR A 211 1.01 -10.92 1.65
C THR A 211 0.05 -10.36 2.70
N GLY A 212 0.56 -9.61 3.67
CA GLY A 212 -0.25 -8.96 4.71
C GLY A 212 -1.19 -7.92 4.13
N ASP A 213 -0.73 -7.10 3.18
CA ASP A 213 -1.59 -6.15 2.46
C ASP A 213 -2.76 -6.84 1.75
N GLY A 214 -2.46 -7.90 0.98
CA GLY A 214 -3.48 -8.70 0.31
C GLY A 214 -4.45 -9.40 1.27
N PHE A 215 -3.96 -9.90 2.39
CA PHE A 215 -4.78 -10.51 3.45
C PHE A 215 -5.71 -9.49 4.11
N VAL A 216 -5.20 -8.30 4.43
CA VAL A 216 -6.00 -7.20 4.99
C VAL A 216 -7.09 -6.77 4.00
N MET A 217 -6.77 -6.62 2.71
CA MET A 217 -7.79 -6.34 1.69
C MET A 217 -8.85 -7.44 1.65
N PHE A 218 -8.44 -8.71 1.67
CA PHE A 218 -9.35 -9.85 1.65
C PHE A 218 -10.29 -9.82 2.87
N VAL A 219 -9.78 -9.72 4.10
CA VAL A 219 -10.58 -9.73 5.33
C VAL A 219 -11.62 -8.60 5.34
N PHE A 220 -11.24 -7.39 4.92
CA PHE A 220 -12.13 -6.23 4.96
C PHE A 220 -13.16 -6.21 3.82
N ASN A 221 -12.87 -6.86 2.69
CA ASN A 221 -13.74 -6.90 1.51
C ASN A 221 -14.44 -8.26 1.30
N PHE A 222 -14.14 -9.27 2.12
CA PHE A 222 -14.78 -10.58 2.05
C PHE A 222 -16.27 -10.44 2.37
N LYS A 223 -17.10 -10.43 1.33
CA LYS A 223 -18.53 -10.65 1.44
C LYS A 223 -18.75 -12.15 1.41
N ARG A 224 -18.96 -12.76 2.57
CA ARG A 224 -19.50 -14.12 2.65
C ARG A 224 -20.79 -14.13 1.82
N ARG A 225 -20.81 -14.84 0.70
CA ARG A 225 -22.06 -15.12 -0.03
C ARG A 225 -22.94 -15.83 0.97
N ALA A 226 -23.92 -15.12 1.54
CA ALA A 226 -24.99 -15.79 2.24
C ALA A 226 -25.64 -16.71 1.20
N ASN A 227 -25.66 -18.01 1.47
CA ASN A 227 -26.45 -18.95 0.69
C ASN A 227 -27.87 -18.39 0.61
N LYS A 228 -28.29 -18.07 -0.62
CA LYS A 228 -29.65 -17.70 -0.94
C LYS A 228 -30.45 -19.00 -0.99
N THR A 229 -30.69 -19.59 0.18
CA THR A 229 -31.58 -20.74 0.33
C THR A 229 -32.23 -20.67 1.70
N SER A 230 -33.36 -19.97 1.74
CA SER A 230 -34.59 -20.39 2.43
C SER A 230 -35.58 -19.23 2.52
N GLY A 231 -36.83 -19.51 2.14
CA GLY A 231 -37.97 -18.74 2.61
C GLY A 231 -38.75 -17.98 1.55
N THR A 232 -39.45 -18.72 0.70
CA THR A 232 -40.76 -18.34 0.15
C THR A 232 -41.58 -17.52 1.16
N ILE A 233 -41.93 -16.28 0.83
CA ILE A 233 -43.19 -15.68 1.31
C ILE A 233 -44.00 -15.38 0.06
N VAL A 234 -44.99 -16.26 -0.15
CA VAL A 234 -46.13 -16.03 -1.00
C VAL A 234 -46.85 -14.78 -0.50
N VAL A 235 -47.03 -13.79 -1.36
CA VAL A 235 -48.17 -12.87 -1.25
C VAL A 235 -48.91 -12.93 -2.59
N SER A 236 -49.71 -13.98 -2.74
CA SER A 236 -50.93 -13.92 -3.55
C SER A 236 -52.04 -13.43 -2.65
N SER A 237 -52.58 -12.24 -2.91
CA SER A 237 -54.02 -11.98 -3.01
C SER A 237 -54.26 -10.47 -3.21
N VAL A 238 -54.80 -10.07 -4.38
CA VAL A 238 -56.23 -9.65 -4.57
C VAL A 238 -56.35 -8.15 -4.23
N VAL A 239 -56.66 -7.22 -5.13
CA VAL A 239 -57.94 -7.03 -5.86
C VAL A 239 -57.72 -6.01 -7.01
N ASN A 240 -58.26 -6.31 -8.19
CA ASN A 240 -58.61 -5.32 -9.22
C ASN A 240 -59.79 -4.45 -8.76
N ASN A 241 -59.70 -3.14 -8.93
CA ASN A 241 -60.77 -2.32 -9.51
C ASN A 241 -60.19 -1.01 -10.01
#